data_AF-A0AAU6WPQ5-F1
#
_entry.id   AF-A0AAU6WPQ5-F1
#
_cell.length_a   1.000
_cell.length_b   1.000
_cell.length_c   1.000
_cell.angle_alpha   90.00
_cell.angle_beta   90.00
_cell.angle_gamma   90.00
#
_symmetry.space_group_name_H-M   'P 1'
#
loop_
_entity.id
_entity.type
_entity.pdbx_description
1 polymer ?
#
loop_
_entity_poly.entity_id
_entity_poly.type
_entity_poly.pdbx_seq_one_letter_code
_entity_poly.pdbx_strand_id
1 'polypeptide(L)'
;MTIYVFLSFNFLSPGKVDIIFRDRIVDTIIAAIITSLVAYVVLPVWEHTQNLDLMKKSAQANLIYFQSVISKFIGESFSIEDYKVKRKNAIISLANLSDNFQRMISDPKNQQKKLEVVHQFVATSHLITAYTASLSQYVKDDEKYPEIDAEGWSRKIEAEMQKVFNLLNGEKITESLNMESRIEPEDSSLDDLILKRKAELAENEAYDLRDPDKISRLTELKNIHDVLELIFDVAKEQRKVIETYKNESHEQPEAAKSTLQRS
;
A
#
# COMPACT_ATOMS: atom_id res chain seq x y z
N MET A 1 19.37 4.81 39.94
CA MET A 1 20.08 5.29 41.15
C MET A 1 21.57 5.22 40.88
N THR A 2 22.37 6.21 41.28
CA THR A 2 23.83 6.18 41.04
C THR A 2 24.55 5.44 42.17
N ILE A 3 25.60 4.70 41.83
CA ILE A 3 26.49 3.97 42.77
C ILE A 3 27.00 4.86 43.92
N TYR A 4 27.11 6.17 43.68
CA TYR A 4 27.54 7.17 44.66
C TYR A 4 26.62 7.27 45.88
N VAL A 5 25.30 7.24 45.68
CA VAL A 5 24.33 7.33 46.80
C VAL A 5 24.42 6.07 47.66
N PHE A 6 24.63 4.92 47.02
CA PHE A 6 24.80 3.63 47.70
C PHE A 6 26.06 3.59 48.58
N LEU A 7 27.21 4.01 48.03
CA LEU A 7 28.47 4.05 48.78
C LEU A 7 28.40 5.00 49.98
N SER A 8 27.78 6.17 49.79
CA SER A 8 27.60 7.16 50.86
C SER A 8 26.75 6.62 52.03
N PHE A 9 25.63 5.95 51.76
CA PHE A 9 24.77 5.39 52.81
C PHE A 9 25.40 4.20 53.54
N ASN A 10 26.15 3.36 52.83
CA ASN A 10 26.89 2.26 53.44
C ASN A 10 27.97 2.77 54.42
N PHE A 11 28.56 3.94 54.12
CA PHE A 11 29.54 4.59 55.00
C PHE A 11 28.89 5.26 56.22
N LEU A 12 27.71 5.87 56.04
CA LEU A 12 27.00 6.61 57.09
C LEU A 12 26.23 5.71 58.08
N SER A 13 25.83 4.50 57.69
CA SER A 13 25.09 3.57 58.55
C SER A 13 25.37 2.11 58.19
N PRO A 14 26.46 1.53 58.71
CA PRO A 14 26.82 0.15 58.43
C PRO A 14 25.71 -0.81 58.89
N GLY A 15 25.30 -1.72 58.00
CA GLY A 15 24.37 -2.81 58.34
C GLY A 15 22.87 -2.53 58.18
N LYS A 16 22.44 -1.31 57.82
CA LYS A 16 21.02 -0.97 57.56
C LYS A 16 20.69 -0.70 56.09
N VAL A 17 21.64 -0.91 55.19
CA VAL A 17 21.53 -0.61 53.76
C VAL A 17 20.51 -1.53 53.05
N ASP A 18 20.36 -2.76 53.54
CA ASP A 18 19.49 -3.79 52.95
C ASP A 18 18.01 -3.42 52.98
N ILE A 19 17.54 -2.83 54.09
CA ILE A 19 16.14 -2.41 54.26
C ILE A 19 15.80 -1.26 53.30
N ILE A 20 16.67 -0.25 53.23
CA ILE A 20 16.51 0.90 52.32
C ILE A 20 16.56 0.44 50.87
N PHE A 21 17.42 -0.52 50.54
CA PHE A 21 17.53 -1.09 49.19
C PHE A 21 16.23 -1.79 48.77
N ARG A 22 15.67 -2.61 49.66
CA ARG A 22 14.42 -3.34 49.42
C ARG A 22 13.25 -2.39 49.17
N ASP A 23 13.07 -1.37 50.01
CA ASP A 23 11.99 -0.40 49.86
C ASP A 23 12.08 0.34 48.52
N ARG A 24 13.30 0.73 48.09
CA ARG A 24 13.50 1.44 46.82
C ARG A 24 13.27 0.57 45.59
N ILE A 25 13.62 -0.71 45.65
CA ILE A 25 13.29 -1.66 44.59
C ILE A 25 11.77 -1.82 44.49
N VAL A 26 11.11 -1.99 45.63
CA VAL A 26 9.65 -2.11 45.69
C VAL A 26 8.98 -0.86 45.12
N ASP A 27 9.42 0.34 45.51
CA ASP A 27 8.91 1.60 44.96
C ASP A 27 9.14 1.71 43.45
N THR A 28 10.29 1.28 42.94
CA THR A 28 10.61 1.32 41.51
C THR A 28 9.75 0.32 40.72
N ILE A 29 9.50 -0.87 41.28
CA ILE A 29 8.62 -1.87 40.67
C ILE A 29 7.18 -1.35 40.67
N ILE A 30 6.70 -0.79 41.79
CA ILE A 30 5.35 -0.20 41.88
C ILE A 30 5.22 0.95 40.89
N ALA A 31 6.19 1.86 40.83
CA ALA A 31 6.20 2.96 39.86
C ALA A 31 6.22 2.44 38.42
N ALA A 32 7.03 1.43 38.10
CA ALA A 32 7.05 0.82 36.77
C ALA A 32 5.71 0.18 36.41
N ILE A 33 5.07 -0.53 37.33
CA ILE A 33 3.73 -1.13 37.14
C ILE A 33 2.70 -0.02 36.90
N ILE A 34 2.68 1.01 37.76
CA ILE A 34 1.74 2.15 37.64
C ILE A 34 1.96 2.87 36.32
N THR A 35 3.20 3.20 35.95
CA THR A 35 3.52 3.85 34.67
C THR A 35 3.12 2.99 33.49
N SER A 36 3.33 1.68 33.54
CA SER A 36 2.92 0.75 32.48
C SER A 36 1.40 0.68 32.35
N LEU A 37 0.67 0.64 33.46
CA LEU A 37 -0.79 0.72 33.52
C LEU A 37 -1.32 2.05 32.97
N VAL A 38 -0.72 3.17 33.39
CA VAL A 38 -1.09 4.51 32.94
C VAL A 38 -0.79 4.68 31.45
N ALA A 39 0.35 4.20 30.95
CA ALA A 39 0.66 4.22 29.53
C ALA A 39 -0.36 3.40 28.72
N TYR A 40 -0.80 2.25 29.24
CA TYR A 40 -1.82 1.43 28.61
C TYR A 40 -3.23 2.05 28.64
N VAL A 41 -3.60 2.73 29.74
CA VAL A 41 -4.97 3.25 29.96
C VAL A 41 -5.15 4.70 29.48
N VAL A 42 -4.16 5.56 29.66
CA VAL A 42 -4.26 7.03 29.46
C VAL A 42 -3.75 7.48 28.08
N LEU A 43 -2.94 6.69 27.38
CA LEU A 43 -2.53 6.97 25.99
C LEU A 43 -3.27 6.09 24.95
N PRO A 44 -4.61 6.04 24.91
CA PRO A 44 -5.30 5.28 23.88
C PRO A 44 -5.39 6.14 22.61
N VAL A 45 -4.28 6.37 21.90
CA VAL A 45 -4.36 6.66 20.46
C VAL A 45 -4.17 5.32 19.76
N TRP A 46 -5.19 4.45 19.86
CA TRP A 46 -5.15 3.16 19.18
C TRP A 46 -5.23 3.40 17.67
N GLU A 47 -4.14 3.13 16.94
CA GLU A 47 -3.95 3.51 15.54
C GLU A 47 -4.88 2.79 14.56
N HIS A 48 -5.54 1.72 14.99
CA HIS A 48 -6.59 1.07 14.20
C HIS A 48 -7.73 2.02 13.80
N THR A 49 -7.94 3.10 14.55
CA THR A 49 -8.91 4.14 14.22
C THR A 49 -8.51 4.98 13.00
N GLN A 50 -7.21 5.05 12.68
CA GLN A 50 -6.67 5.80 11.54
C GLN A 50 -6.40 4.92 10.31
N ASN A 51 -6.29 3.59 10.47
CA ASN A 51 -6.02 2.65 9.37
C ASN A 51 -6.92 2.91 8.15
N LEU A 52 -8.23 2.97 8.37
CA LEU A 52 -9.19 3.15 7.28
C LEU A 52 -8.99 4.49 6.54
N ASP A 53 -8.68 5.56 7.27
CA ASP A 53 -8.43 6.88 6.69
C ASP A 53 -7.12 6.90 5.88
N LEU A 54 -6.06 6.28 6.40
CA LEU A 54 -4.79 6.15 5.69
C LEU A 54 -4.92 5.26 4.44
N MET A 55 -5.70 4.19 4.50
CA MET A 55 -6.01 3.34 3.36
C MET A 55 -6.77 4.11 2.28
N LYS A 56 -7.79 4.91 2.66
CA LYS A 56 -8.51 5.80 1.73
C LYS A 56 -7.58 6.80 1.05
N LYS A 57 -6.75 7.49 1.84
CA LYS A 57 -5.77 8.47 1.33
C LYS A 57 -4.77 7.81 0.37
N SER A 58 -4.25 6.64 0.71
CA SER A 58 -3.32 5.88 -0.13
C SER A 58 -3.98 5.43 -1.43
N ALA A 59 -5.19 4.86 -1.39
CA ALA A 59 -5.95 4.46 -2.58
C ALA A 59 -6.21 5.66 -3.51
N GLN A 60 -6.69 6.77 -2.95
CA GLN A 60 -6.97 7.98 -3.73
C GLN A 60 -5.68 8.57 -4.35
N ALA A 61 -4.60 8.65 -3.58
CA ALA A 61 -3.34 9.20 -4.08
C ALA A 61 -2.73 8.32 -5.19
N ASN A 62 -2.84 7.00 -5.08
CA ASN A 62 -2.43 6.06 -6.14
C ASN A 62 -3.29 6.20 -7.40
N LEU A 63 -4.61 6.30 -7.27
CA LEU A 63 -5.51 6.53 -8.41
C LEU A 63 -5.16 7.83 -9.14
N ILE A 64 -5.03 8.94 -8.42
CA ILE A 64 -4.68 10.24 -9.00
C ILE A 64 -3.29 10.21 -9.65
N TYR A 65 -2.35 9.50 -9.05
CA TYR A 65 -1.02 9.34 -9.62
C TYR A 65 -1.06 8.54 -10.93
N PHE A 66 -1.78 7.42 -10.96
CA PHE A 66 -1.98 6.62 -12.16
C PHE A 66 -2.65 7.43 -13.27
N GLN A 67 -3.76 8.11 -12.97
CA GLN A 67 -4.47 9.00 -13.91
C GLN A 67 -3.53 10.04 -14.54
N SER A 68 -2.65 10.63 -13.74
CA SER A 68 -1.69 11.61 -14.26
C SER A 68 -0.62 11.00 -15.17
N VAL A 69 -0.28 9.73 -14.99
CA VAL A 69 0.71 9.04 -15.83
C VAL A 69 0.05 8.61 -17.14
N ILE A 70 -1.13 7.99 -17.06
CA ILE A 70 -1.83 7.46 -18.24
C ILE A 70 -2.37 8.56 -19.16
N SER A 71 -2.70 9.75 -18.64
CA SER A 71 -3.20 10.88 -19.45
C SER A 71 -2.21 11.34 -20.53
N LYS A 72 -0.89 11.17 -20.30
CA LYS A 72 0.14 11.43 -21.33
C LYS A 72 -0.02 10.49 -22.53
N PHE A 73 -0.36 9.23 -22.30
CA PHE A 73 -0.53 8.22 -23.36
C PHE A 73 -1.81 8.44 -24.16
N ILE A 74 -2.87 8.93 -23.51
CA ILE A 74 -4.15 9.30 -24.15
C ILE A 74 -3.99 10.56 -25.04
N GLY A 75 -2.93 11.34 -24.82
CA GLY A 75 -2.70 12.60 -25.55
C GLY A 75 -3.43 13.81 -24.95
N GLU A 76 -3.85 13.70 -23.68
CA GLU A 76 -4.39 14.83 -22.92
C GLU A 76 -3.28 15.80 -22.46
N SER A 77 -3.67 16.93 -21.89
CA SER A 77 -2.71 17.90 -21.35
C SER A 77 -1.94 17.31 -20.17
N PHE A 78 -0.63 17.10 -20.36
CA PHE A 78 0.27 16.58 -19.34
C PHE A 78 1.21 17.69 -18.84
N SER A 79 1.20 17.96 -17.53
CA SER A 79 2.16 18.84 -16.85
C SER A 79 3.15 18.00 -16.05
N ILE A 80 4.44 18.22 -16.31
CA ILE A 80 5.51 17.53 -15.59
C ILE A 80 5.57 17.94 -14.11
N GLU A 81 5.24 19.19 -13.79
CA GLU A 81 5.14 19.69 -12.41
C GLU A 81 4.02 18.99 -11.66
N ASP A 82 2.82 18.94 -12.26
CA ASP A 82 1.65 18.31 -11.66
C ASP A 82 1.88 16.80 -11.44
N TYR A 83 2.44 16.10 -12.44
CA TYR A 83 2.87 14.71 -12.30
C TYR A 83 3.83 14.50 -11.11
N LYS A 84 4.85 15.36 -10.95
CA LYS A 84 5.83 15.26 -9.85
C LYS A 84 5.15 15.43 -8.49
N VAL A 85 4.18 16.35 -8.38
CA VAL A 85 3.40 16.56 -7.15
C VAL A 85 2.54 15.34 -6.85
N LYS A 86 1.79 14.82 -7.82
CA LYS A 86 0.93 13.64 -7.65
C LYS A 86 1.74 12.40 -7.27
N ARG A 87 2.88 12.17 -7.92
CA ARG A 87 3.84 11.11 -7.54
C ARG A 87 4.32 11.25 -6.09
N LYS A 88 4.73 12.47 -5.70
CA LYS A 88 5.17 12.74 -4.32
C LYS A 88 4.05 12.45 -3.31
N ASN A 89 2.82 12.84 -3.62
CA ASN A 89 1.67 12.61 -2.74
C ASN A 89 1.35 11.12 -2.59
N ALA A 90 1.45 10.32 -3.65
CA ALA A 90 1.29 8.87 -3.59
C ALA A 90 2.35 8.23 -2.67
N ILE A 91 3.62 8.60 -2.84
CA ILE A 91 4.74 8.09 -2.02
C ILE A 91 4.57 8.47 -0.55
N ILE A 92 4.21 9.74 -0.25
CA ILE A 92 3.98 10.20 1.13
C ILE A 92 2.81 9.45 1.76
N SER A 93 1.70 9.27 1.03
CA SER A 93 0.52 8.56 1.54
C SER A 93 0.83 7.09 1.82
N LEU A 94 1.62 6.45 0.97
CA LEU A 94 2.11 5.08 1.17
C LEU A 94 3.05 4.98 2.38
N ALA A 95 3.95 5.96 2.57
CA ALA A 95 4.85 5.99 3.72
C ALA A 95 4.06 6.12 5.03
N ASN A 96 3.10 7.06 5.09
CA ASN A 96 2.24 7.23 6.26
C ASN A 96 1.46 5.95 6.60
N LEU A 97 0.91 5.28 5.58
CA LEU A 97 0.21 4.00 5.74
C LEU A 97 1.14 2.90 6.25
N SER A 98 2.35 2.79 5.67
CA SER A 98 3.36 1.79 6.05
C SER A 98 3.88 2.01 7.47
N ASP A 99 4.11 3.26 7.88
CA ASP A 99 4.57 3.61 9.21
C ASP A 99 3.52 3.29 10.27
N ASN A 100 2.25 3.59 9.95
CA ASN A 100 1.13 3.23 10.80
C ASN A 100 0.96 1.71 10.92
N PHE A 101 1.14 0.96 9.84
CA PHE A 101 1.16 -0.50 9.89
C PHE A 101 2.29 -1.04 10.80
N GLN A 102 3.51 -0.48 10.71
CA GLN A 102 4.64 -0.88 11.57
C GLN A 102 4.36 -0.61 13.06
N ARG A 103 3.75 0.53 13.37
CA ARG A 103 3.32 0.85 14.74
C ARG A 103 2.23 -0.10 15.22
N MET A 104 1.27 -0.45 14.37
CA MET A 104 0.25 -1.46 14.67
C MET A 104 0.83 -2.85 14.97
N ILE A 105 1.94 -3.26 14.34
CA ILE A 105 2.64 -4.52 14.71
C ILE A 105 3.18 -4.46 16.15
N SER A 106 3.55 -3.27 16.62
CA SER A 106 4.08 -3.04 17.97
C SER A 106 2.99 -2.94 19.03
N ASP A 107 1.72 -2.80 18.63
CA ASP A 107 0.59 -2.75 19.56
C ASP A 107 0.37 -4.10 20.26
N PRO A 108 -0.20 -4.11 21.48
CA PRO A 108 -0.61 -5.35 22.16
C PRO A 108 -1.51 -6.23 21.29
N LYS A 109 -1.36 -7.56 21.35
CA LYS A 109 -2.04 -8.52 20.47
C LYS A 109 -3.57 -8.36 20.38
N ASN A 110 -4.22 -7.94 21.47
CA ASN A 110 -5.66 -7.70 21.52
C ASN A 110 -6.11 -6.45 20.74
N GLN A 111 -5.18 -5.59 20.32
CA GLN A 111 -5.41 -4.36 19.57
C GLN A 111 -5.01 -4.46 18.09
N GLN A 112 -4.28 -5.52 17.70
CA GLN A 112 -3.85 -5.82 16.32
C GLN A 112 -5.02 -6.32 15.43
N LYS A 113 -6.14 -5.59 15.40
CA LYS A 113 -7.32 -5.99 14.63
C LYS A 113 -7.01 -5.93 13.13
N LYS A 114 -7.35 -7.01 12.42
CA LYS A 114 -7.26 -7.12 10.94
C LYS A 114 -5.85 -6.88 10.38
N LEU A 115 -4.83 -7.24 11.16
CA LEU A 115 -3.42 -7.04 10.81
C LEU A 115 -3.06 -7.61 9.44
N GLU A 116 -3.55 -8.81 9.11
CA GLU A 116 -3.29 -9.47 7.83
C GLU A 116 -3.86 -8.68 6.65
N VAL A 117 -5.12 -8.25 6.75
CA VAL A 117 -5.79 -7.50 5.69
C VAL A 117 -5.13 -6.14 5.47
N VAL A 118 -4.74 -5.46 6.55
CA VAL A 118 -3.99 -4.19 6.46
C VAL A 118 -2.62 -4.42 5.82
N HIS A 119 -1.92 -5.50 6.17
CA HIS A 119 -0.63 -5.86 5.56
C HIS A 119 -0.76 -6.09 4.05
N GLN A 120 -1.75 -6.88 3.62
CA GLN A 120 -2.03 -7.12 2.20
C GLN A 120 -2.39 -5.81 1.47
N PHE A 121 -3.12 -4.90 2.12
CA PHE A 121 -3.42 -3.60 1.54
C PHE A 121 -2.18 -2.72 1.39
N VAL A 122 -1.29 -2.69 2.39
CA VAL A 122 -0.01 -1.98 2.32
C VAL A 122 0.84 -2.51 1.16
N ALA A 123 0.93 -3.85 1.03
CA ALA A 123 1.70 -4.51 -0.03
C ALA A 123 1.14 -4.19 -1.43
N THR A 124 -0.17 -4.33 -1.63
CA THR A 124 -0.82 -4.00 -2.91
C THR A 124 -0.72 -2.50 -3.25
N SER A 125 -0.84 -1.61 -2.26
CA SER A 125 -0.61 -0.17 -2.47
C SER A 125 0.83 0.13 -2.89
N HIS A 126 1.82 -0.55 -2.30
CA HIS A 126 3.22 -0.41 -2.70
C HIS A 126 3.45 -0.86 -4.15
N LEU A 127 2.90 -2.02 -4.53
CA LEU A 127 2.99 -2.55 -5.89
C LEU A 127 2.35 -1.62 -6.92
N ILE A 128 1.15 -1.08 -6.65
CA ILE A 128 0.52 -0.08 -7.52
C ILE A 128 1.45 1.12 -7.70
N THR A 129 1.96 1.71 -6.61
CA THR A 129 2.87 2.86 -6.69
C THR A 129 4.13 2.53 -7.50
N ALA A 130 4.71 1.34 -7.32
CA ALA A 130 5.93 0.92 -8.01
C ALA A 130 5.70 0.66 -9.51
N TYR A 131 4.59 0.02 -9.88
CA TYR A 131 4.25 -0.22 -11.27
C TYR A 131 3.84 1.07 -11.99
N THR A 132 3.07 1.97 -11.35
CA THR A 132 2.81 3.31 -11.89
C THR A 132 4.11 4.12 -12.06
N ALA A 133 5.06 4.00 -11.13
CA ALA A 133 6.37 4.62 -11.29
C ALA A 133 7.17 4.03 -12.48
N SER A 134 7.06 2.72 -12.71
CA SER A 134 7.66 2.04 -13.86
C SER A 134 7.04 2.52 -15.17
N LEU A 135 5.70 2.60 -15.24
CA LEU A 135 4.98 3.16 -16.39
C LEU A 135 5.40 4.62 -16.67
N SER A 136 5.62 5.41 -15.61
CA SER A 136 6.02 6.82 -15.75
C SER A 136 7.41 7.04 -16.34
N GLN A 137 8.21 5.98 -16.52
CA GLN A 137 9.50 6.09 -17.21
C GLN A 137 9.31 6.46 -18.69
N TYR A 138 8.24 5.96 -19.32
CA TYR A 138 7.89 6.20 -20.72
C TYR A 138 7.20 7.55 -20.98
N VAL A 139 6.91 8.31 -19.92
CA VAL A 139 6.24 9.64 -20.02
C VAL A 139 7.25 10.78 -20.23
N LYS A 140 8.53 10.54 -19.98
CA LYS A 140 9.58 11.57 -20.04
C LYS A 140 10.05 11.88 -21.46
N ASP A 141 9.85 10.96 -22.37
CA ASP A 141 10.23 11.11 -23.77
C ASP A 141 9.04 11.63 -24.58
N ASP A 142 9.30 12.34 -25.69
CA ASP A 142 8.24 12.80 -26.61
C ASP A 142 7.77 11.67 -27.56
N GLU A 143 8.19 10.44 -27.29
CA GLU A 143 7.72 9.21 -27.91
C GLU A 143 6.21 9.03 -27.68
N LYS A 144 5.50 8.63 -28.74
CA LYS A 144 4.07 8.29 -28.67
C LYS A 144 3.92 6.80 -28.87
N TYR A 145 2.95 6.16 -28.21
CA TYR A 145 2.67 4.73 -28.31
C TYR A 145 1.24 4.48 -28.83
N PRO A 146 0.95 4.79 -30.12
CA PRO A 146 -0.39 4.61 -30.70
C PRO A 146 -0.85 3.15 -30.77
N GLU A 147 0.07 2.19 -30.63
CA GLU A 147 -0.23 0.76 -30.60
C GLU A 147 -0.88 0.30 -29.27
N ILE A 148 -0.73 1.09 -28.21
CA ILE A 148 -1.32 0.82 -26.89
C ILE A 148 -2.70 1.48 -26.81
N ASP A 149 -3.73 0.71 -26.47
CA ASP A 149 -5.08 1.21 -26.17
C ASP A 149 -5.10 1.88 -24.80
N ALA A 150 -4.47 3.04 -24.70
CA ALA A 150 -4.32 3.78 -23.46
C ALA A 150 -5.67 4.17 -22.83
N GLU A 151 -6.69 4.43 -23.64
CA GLU A 151 -8.04 4.74 -23.17
C GLU A 151 -8.76 3.51 -22.60
N GLY A 152 -8.62 2.34 -23.23
CA GLY A 152 -9.13 1.07 -22.72
C GLY A 152 -8.45 0.70 -21.40
N TRP A 153 -7.12 0.79 -21.35
CA TRP A 153 -6.34 0.54 -20.14
C TRP A 153 -6.66 1.51 -19.00
N SER A 154 -6.76 2.82 -19.28
CA SER A 154 -7.18 3.83 -18.30
C SER A 154 -8.54 3.47 -17.69
N ARG A 155 -9.57 3.26 -18.52
CA ARG A 155 -10.92 2.91 -18.04
C ARG A 155 -10.93 1.63 -17.20
N LYS A 156 -10.26 0.57 -17.68
CA LYS A 156 -10.19 -0.73 -16.99
C LYS A 156 -9.55 -0.62 -15.61
N ILE A 157 -8.38 0.01 -15.52
CA ILE A 157 -7.60 0.14 -14.28
C ILE A 157 -8.29 1.11 -13.31
N GLU A 158 -8.72 2.26 -13.80
CA GLU A 158 -9.39 3.27 -12.98
C GLU A 158 -10.68 2.74 -12.39
N ALA A 159 -11.46 1.95 -13.15
CA ALA A 159 -12.66 1.32 -12.62
C ALA A 159 -12.37 0.41 -11.42
N GLU A 160 -11.30 -0.39 -11.47
CA GLU A 160 -10.90 -1.23 -10.33
C GLU A 160 -10.41 -0.40 -9.13
N MET A 161 -9.58 0.62 -9.35
CA MET A 161 -9.13 1.51 -8.27
C MET A 161 -10.28 2.33 -7.66
N GLN A 162 -11.25 2.75 -8.46
CA GLN A 162 -12.46 3.43 -7.99
C GLN A 162 -13.36 2.49 -7.19
N LYS A 163 -13.48 1.21 -7.55
CA LYS A 163 -14.18 0.22 -6.72
C LYS A 163 -13.53 0.10 -5.34
N VAL A 164 -12.20 0.04 -5.26
CA VAL A 164 -11.47 0.04 -3.98
C VAL A 164 -11.83 1.27 -3.15
N PHE A 165 -11.80 2.46 -3.76
CA PHE A 165 -12.14 3.72 -3.09
C PHE A 165 -13.60 3.75 -2.60
N ASN A 166 -14.56 3.36 -3.44
CA ASN A 166 -15.98 3.31 -3.08
C ASN A 166 -16.22 2.31 -1.94
N LEU A 167 -15.60 1.13 -2.02
CA LEU A 167 -15.69 0.14 -0.96
C LEU A 167 -15.16 0.70 0.36
N LEU A 168 -13.99 1.34 0.37
CA LEU A 168 -13.43 1.96 1.57
C LEU A 168 -14.34 3.05 2.17
N ASN A 169 -15.10 3.76 1.33
CA ASN A 169 -16.07 4.77 1.77
C ASN A 169 -17.44 4.22 2.20
N GLY A 170 -17.63 2.89 2.13
CA GLY A 170 -18.92 2.27 2.46
C GLY A 170 -19.96 2.40 1.36
N GLU A 171 -19.56 2.87 0.18
CA GLU A 171 -20.40 3.00 -0.99
C GLU A 171 -20.52 1.65 -1.71
N LYS A 172 -21.59 1.50 -2.51
CA LYS A 172 -21.80 0.33 -3.35
C LYS A 172 -21.01 0.48 -4.65
N ILE A 173 -20.59 -0.65 -5.21
CA ILE A 173 -20.01 -0.68 -6.56
C ILE A 173 -21.14 -0.43 -7.56
N THR A 174 -20.96 0.56 -8.43
CA THR A 174 -21.89 0.88 -9.52
C THR A 174 -21.73 -0.10 -10.67
N GLU A 175 -22.81 -0.40 -11.38
CA GLU A 175 -22.77 -1.31 -12.54
C GLU A 175 -21.89 -0.78 -13.68
N SER A 176 -21.75 0.54 -13.83
CA SER A 176 -20.80 1.16 -14.76
C SER A 176 -19.35 0.72 -14.49
N LEU A 177 -18.91 0.74 -13.23
CA LEU A 177 -17.56 0.30 -12.85
C LEU A 177 -17.36 -1.19 -13.09
N ASN A 178 -18.42 -2.00 -12.95
CA ASN A 178 -18.35 -3.42 -13.30
C ASN A 178 -18.15 -3.63 -14.79
N MET A 179 -18.86 -2.88 -15.63
CA MET A 179 -18.70 -2.94 -17.08
C MET A 179 -17.32 -2.46 -17.51
N GLU A 180 -16.85 -1.32 -17.01
CA GLU A 180 -15.54 -0.74 -17.37
C GLU A 180 -14.37 -1.63 -16.99
N SER A 181 -14.40 -2.27 -15.81
CA SER A 181 -13.35 -3.21 -15.39
C SER A 181 -13.24 -4.49 -16.22
N ARG A 182 -14.27 -4.81 -17.01
CA ARG A 182 -14.33 -5.99 -17.88
C ARG A 182 -13.94 -5.68 -19.32
N ILE A 183 -13.63 -4.42 -19.62
CA ILE A 183 -13.08 -4.05 -20.92
C ILE A 183 -11.78 -4.82 -21.11
N GLU A 184 -11.63 -5.46 -22.27
CA GLU A 184 -10.34 -5.97 -22.72
C GLU A 184 -9.74 -4.91 -23.65
N PRO A 185 -8.65 -4.24 -23.25
CA PRO A 185 -7.98 -3.26 -24.09
C PRO A 185 -7.45 -3.95 -25.34
N GLU A 186 -7.73 -3.38 -26.50
CA GLU A 186 -7.29 -3.93 -27.77
C GLU A 186 -5.99 -3.23 -28.19
N ASP A 187 -4.86 -3.67 -27.63
CA ASP A 187 -3.54 -3.21 -28.06
C ASP A 187 -3.32 -3.64 -29.52
N SER A 188 -3.64 -2.71 -30.41
CA SER A 188 -3.70 -2.96 -31.84
C SER A 188 -2.34 -3.48 -32.31
N SER A 189 -2.34 -4.69 -32.86
CA SER A 189 -1.19 -5.35 -33.47
C SER A 189 -0.05 -5.76 -32.54
N LEU A 190 -0.12 -5.65 -31.21
CA LEU A 190 1.02 -6.06 -30.35
C LEU A 190 1.32 -7.57 -30.47
N ASP A 191 0.28 -8.41 -30.37
CA ASP A 191 0.41 -9.86 -30.54
C ASP A 191 0.85 -10.24 -31.95
N ASP A 192 0.31 -9.57 -32.97
CA ASP A 192 0.69 -9.77 -34.36
C ASP A 192 2.14 -9.34 -34.62
N LEU A 193 2.61 -8.25 -34.00
CA LEU A 193 3.99 -7.77 -34.08
C LEU A 193 4.95 -8.74 -33.36
N ILE A 194 4.56 -9.28 -32.21
CA ILE A 194 5.32 -10.31 -31.50
C ILE A 194 5.39 -11.59 -32.33
N LEU A 195 4.26 -12.03 -32.91
CA LEU A 195 4.18 -13.23 -33.75
C LEU A 195 5.00 -13.06 -35.04
N LYS A 196 4.84 -11.94 -35.73
CA LYS A 196 5.63 -11.58 -36.91
C LYS A 196 7.12 -11.58 -36.55
N ARG A 197 7.50 -11.03 -35.39
CA ARG A 197 8.90 -11.04 -34.97
C ARG A 197 9.41 -12.44 -34.65
N LYS A 198 8.63 -13.29 -33.97
CA LYS A 198 8.98 -14.69 -33.74
C LYS A 198 9.19 -15.45 -35.05
N ALA A 199 8.34 -15.19 -36.05
CA ALA A 199 8.47 -15.77 -37.38
C ALA A 199 9.73 -15.27 -38.10
N GLU A 200 10.01 -13.97 -38.09
CA GLU A 200 11.23 -13.37 -38.66
C GLU A 200 12.51 -13.95 -38.03
N LEU A 201 12.54 -14.13 -36.71
CA LEU A 201 13.68 -14.72 -35.98
C LEU A 201 13.90 -16.20 -36.31
N ALA A 202 12.82 -16.94 -36.60
CA ALA A 202 12.91 -18.35 -36.98
C ALA A 202 13.32 -18.53 -38.46
N GLU A 203 12.99 -17.56 -39.32
CA GLU A 203 13.21 -17.66 -40.77
C GLU A 203 14.52 -16.97 -41.24
N ASN A 204 14.98 -15.92 -40.53
CA ASN A 204 16.14 -15.11 -40.92
C ASN A 204 17.14 -14.92 -39.76
N GLU A 205 17.97 -15.93 -39.49
CA GLU A 205 19.08 -15.84 -38.51
C GLU A 205 20.16 -14.78 -38.85
N ALA A 206 20.21 -14.22 -40.06
CA ALA A 206 21.39 -13.50 -40.54
C ALA A 206 21.20 -12.05 -41.04
N TYR A 207 20.00 -11.58 -41.37
CA TYR A 207 19.85 -10.34 -42.14
C TYR A 207 19.20 -9.13 -41.42
N ASP A 208 18.47 -9.31 -40.32
CA ASP A 208 17.77 -8.20 -39.62
C ASP A 208 17.91 -8.24 -38.07
N LEU A 209 19.08 -8.66 -37.60
CA LEU A 209 19.44 -8.67 -36.16
C LEU A 209 20.05 -7.34 -35.68
N ARG A 210 20.09 -6.29 -36.52
CA ARG A 210 20.91 -5.10 -36.27
C ARG A 210 20.20 -3.76 -36.37
N ASP A 211 18.89 -3.69 -36.57
CA ASP A 211 18.14 -2.43 -36.42
C ASP A 211 17.81 -2.26 -34.91
N PRO A 212 18.66 -1.57 -34.14
CA PRO A 212 18.55 -1.53 -32.68
C PRO A 212 17.29 -0.78 -32.25
N ASP A 213 16.82 0.16 -33.09
CA ASP A 213 15.71 1.05 -32.82
C ASP A 213 14.37 0.27 -32.83
N LYS A 214 14.18 -0.65 -33.79
CA LYS A 214 12.97 -1.51 -33.83
C LYS A 214 12.89 -2.51 -32.68
N ILE A 215 14.04 -3.07 -32.29
CA ILE A 215 14.11 -4.00 -31.14
C ILE A 215 13.80 -3.26 -29.85
N SER A 216 14.31 -2.03 -29.70
CA SER A 216 13.98 -1.16 -28.56
C SER A 216 12.48 -0.90 -28.50
N ARG A 217 11.89 -0.47 -29.61
CA ARG A 217 10.48 -0.09 -29.67
C ARG A 217 9.51 -1.23 -29.31
N LEU A 218 9.71 -2.43 -29.86
CA LEU A 218 8.85 -3.58 -29.53
C LEU A 218 9.02 -4.02 -28.06
N THR A 219 10.23 -3.90 -27.53
CA THR A 219 10.51 -4.18 -26.12
C THR A 219 9.80 -3.17 -25.21
N GLU A 220 9.82 -1.88 -25.56
CA GLU A 220 9.09 -0.83 -24.85
C GLU A 220 7.58 -1.06 -24.87
N LEU A 221 6.99 -1.35 -26.03
CA LEU A 221 5.57 -1.66 -26.15
C LEU A 221 5.16 -2.83 -25.27
N LYS A 222 5.92 -3.93 -25.32
CA LYS A 222 5.67 -5.08 -24.45
C LYS A 222 5.78 -4.71 -22.96
N ASN A 223 6.80 -3.96 -22.58
CA ASN A 223 6.99 -3.55 -21.19
C ASN A 223 5.85 -2.64 -20.70
N ILE A 224 5.36 -1.72 -21.55
CA ILE A 224 4.22 -0.86 -21.23
C ILE A 224 2.96 -1.72 -21.01
N HIS A 225 2.67 -2.64 -21.92
CA HIS A 225 1.56 -3.58 -21.80
C HIS A 225 1.65 -4.41 -20.51
N ASP A 226 2.78 -5.09 -20.28
CA ASP A 226 3.00 -5.92 -19.10
C ASP A 226 2.82 -5.11 -17.80
N VAL A 227 3.32 -3.87 -17.75
CA VAL A 227 3.17 -3.00 -16.58
C VAL A 227 1.71 -2.59 -16.37
N LEU A 228 0.96 -2.29 -17.43
CA LEU A 228 -0.47 -1.97 -17.33
C LEU A 228 -1.27 -3.18 -16.82
N GLU A 229 -0.97 -4.38 -17.31
CA GLU A 229 -1.56 -5.63 -16.83
C GLU A 229 -1.27 -5.86 -15.35
N LEU A 230 -0.01 -5.68 -14.93
CA LEU A 230 0.39 -5.79 -13.53
C LEU A 230 -0.33 -4.77 -12.63
N ILE A 231 -0.52 -3.53 -13.08
CA ILE A 231 -1.29 -2.51 -12.32
C ILE A 231 -2.73 -2.98 -12.15
N PHE A 232 -3.36 -3.49 -13.22
CA PHE A 232 -4.74 -3.98 -13.17
C PHE A 232 -4.88 -5.16 -12.20
N ASP A 233 -4.00 -6.16 -12.29
CA ASP A 233 -4.07 -7.35 -11.46
C ASP A 233 -3.91 -7.02 -9.98
N VAL A 234 -2.98 -6.14 -9.64
CA VAL A 234 -2.80 -5.69 -8.26
C VAL A 234 -3.97 -4.83 -7.78
N ALA A 235 -4.57 -3.98 -8.62
CA ALA A 235 -5.77 -3.23 -8.26
C ALA A 235 -6.96 -4.18 -7.96
N LYS A 236 -7.12 -5.23 -8.75
CA LYS A 236 -8.12 -6.29 -8.54
C LYS A 236 -7.84 -7.09 -7.26
N GLU A 237 -6.58 -7.41 -6.97
CA GLU A 237 -6.17 -8.02 -5.71
C GLU A 237 -6.50 -7.11 -4.53
N GLN A 238 -6.12 -5.83 -4.59
CA GLN A 238 -6.43 -4.84 -3.56
C GLN A 238 -7.93 -4.73 -3.29
N ARG A 239 -8.78 -4.81 -4.33
CA ARG A 239 -10.23 -4.86 -4.16
C ARG A 239 -10.69 -6.06 -3.33
N LYS A 240 -10.19 -7.26 -3.63
CA LYS A 240 -10.50 -8.49 -2.88
C LYS A 240 -10.07 -8.38 -1.41
N VAL A 241 -8.93 -7.75 -1.15
CA VAL A 241 -8.46 -7.47 0.22
C VAL A 241 -9.49 -6.60 0.97
N ILE A 242 -10.04 -5.57 0.33
CA ILE A 242 -11.08 -4.71 0.95
C ILE A 242 -12.43 -5.42 1.11
N GLU A 243 -12.81 -6.27 0.17
CA GLU A 243 -14.01 -7.12 0.33
C GLU A 243 -13.87 -8.02 1.57
N THR A 244 -12.69 -8.62 1.77
CA THR A 244 -12.36 -9.40 2.97
C THR A 244 -12.40 -8.54 4.24
N TYR A 245 -11.80 -7.34 4.19
CA TYR A 245 -11.84 -6.36 5.29
C TYR A 245 -13.26 -6.05 5.77
N LYS A 246 -14.22 -5.93 4.84
CA LYS A 246 -15.63 -5.67 5.14
C LYS A 246 -16.31 -6.88 5.76
N ASN A 247 -16.11 -8.07 5.23
CA ASN A 247 -16.71 -9.30 5.76
C ASN A 247 -16.29 -9.56 7.21
N GLU A 248 -15.01 -9.36 7.54
CA GLU A 248 -14.52 -9.42 8.93
C GLU A 248 -15.14 -8.35 9.86
N SER A 249 -15.67 -7.24 9.32
CA SER A 249 -16.37 -6.21 10.10
C SER A 249 -17.75 -6.65 10.55
N HIS A 250 -18.41 -7.51 9.75
CA HIS A 250 -19.78 -7.95 10.00
C HIS A 250 -19.86 -9.12 11.01
N GLU A 251 -18.78 -9.86 11.24
CA GLU A 251 -18.75 -10.99 12.19
C GLU A 251 -18.52 -10.58 13.65
N GLN A 252 -18.16 -9.33 13.94
CA GLN A 252 -17.82 -8.88 15.31
C GLN A 252 -18.93 -8.38 16.28
N PRO A 253 -20.27 -8.43 16.04
CA PRO A 253 -21.23 -7.94 17.04
C PRO A 253 -21.88 -8.97 18.00
N GLU A 254 -21.50 -10.25 18.05
CA GLU A 254 -22.20 -11.21 18.94
C GLU A 254 -21.35 -11.91 20.02
N ALA A 255 -20.03 -12.04 19.86
CA ALA A 255 -19.21 -12.79 20.83
C ALA A 255 -19.05 -12.09 22.20
N ALA A 256 -19.36 -10.78 22.31
CA ALA A 256 -19.21 -10.02 23.55
C ALA A 256 -20.46 -10.02 24.45
N LYS A 257 -21.62 -10.54 23.98
CA LYS A 257 -22.86 -10.54 24.77
C LYS A 257 -23.14 -11.86 25.50
N SER A 258 -22.45 -12.95 25.19
CA SER A 258 -22.71 -14.26 25.82
C SER A 258 -21.98 -14.47 27.15
N THR A 259 -20.97 -13.67 27.48
CA THR A 259 -20.16 -13.83 28.70
C THR A 259 -20.72 -13.08 29.94
N LEU A 260 -21.75 -12.25 29.77
CA LEU A 260 -22.35 -11.47 30.87
C LEU A 260 -23.72 -11.99 31.35
N GLN A 261 -24.21 -13.12 30.83
CA GLN A 261 -25.41 -13.79 31.31
C GLN A 261 -25.14 -15.11 32.06
N ARG A 262 -23.87 -15.39 32.38
CA ARG A 262 -23.47 -16.50 33.26
C ARG A 262 -22.52 -16.00 34.36
N SER A 263 -23.02 -15.14 35.23
CA SER A 263 -22.45 -14.87 36.56
C SER A 263 -23.56 -14.56 37.54
#